data_AF-S2VM28-F1
#
_entry.id   AF-S2VM28-F1
#
_cell.length_a   1.000
_cell.length_b   1.000
_cell.length_c   1.000
_cell.angle_alpha   90.00
_cell.angle_beta   90.00
_cell.angle_gamma   90.00
#
_symmetry.space_group_name_H-M   'P 1'
#
loop_
_entity.id
_entity.type
_entity.pdbx_description
1 polymer ?
#
loop_
_entity_poly.entity_id
_entity_poly.type
_entity_poly.pdbx_seq_one_letter_code
_entity_poly.pdbx_strand_id
1 'polypeptide(L)'
;MAEGGELRRRSVRNGAQTRGLRTRSHYSRAAAPLLRWSFQKSLSTMFHDGAHRADQHKDVSVPMSKIRMQDVATHAGVSVATVSRVINQKGNVSEETRTAVLAALDMLGYERPPRLSEASGTVGLLLPELTNPIFPVFYQELEREFNAAGYTTTLATQAPGALTEDEAVASLTARDVCGLVFVSGMHADSKASPERYVHLAERLPFVTINGANPRVPAPDFSTDDAESMHQAVRLLAGLGHTRIGLGIGQRRYIPGQRKETGFSEAIAQVLPGADVIVAETFFTAHGGARAAEALLARGCTAMVFGSDIMALGALDALERRGVRVPADVSIVGFDDSPLIRFMRPALTTLRQPVAAIAHAACATLRAAMEDLTPTQRTKAGASMTFPAELLVRSTTAAAPLAAPGAETGGTAVPSPTSATPSSPN
;
A
#
# COMPACT_ATOMS: atom_id res chain seq x y z
N MET A 1 -55.92 18.04 4.49
CA MET A 1 -57.22 17.43 4.84
C MET A 1 -57.85 16.89 3.56
N ALA A 2 -58.42 15.68 3.65
CA ALA A 2 -59.14 14.87 2.65
C ALA A 2 -58.26 14.30 1.51
N GLU A 3 -57.88 13.01 1.52
CA GLU A 3 -58.69 11.78 1.26
C GLU A 3 -59.20 11.75 -0.19
N GLY A 4 -59.07 10.70 -1.01
CA GLY A 4 -58.98 9.25 -0.77
C GLY A 4 -60.01 8.57 -1.69
N GLY A 5 -59.66 7.48 -2.39
CA GLY A 5 -60.67 6.70 -3.13
C GLY A 5 -60.15 5.84 -4.29
N GLU A 6 -59.84 4.58 -3.97
CA GLU A 6 -59.63 3.45 -4.88
C GLU A 6 -60.91 3.03 -5.63
N LEU A 7 -60.74 2.32 -6.77
CA LEU A 7 -61.33 1.00 -7.13
C LEU A 7 -61.25 0.81 -8.67
N ARG A 8 -61.16 -0.36 -9.34
CA ARG A 8 -60.49 -1.69 -9.20
C ARG A 8 -60.96 -2.53 -10.41
N ARG A 9 -60.15 -3.53 -10.84
CA ARG A 9 -60.45 -4.75 -11.68
C ARG A 9 -60.34 -4.56 -13.21
N ARG A 10 -59.80 -5.49 -14.03
CA ARG A 10 -59.67 -6.98 -14.05
C ARG A 10 -58.33 -7.36 -14.74
N SER A 11 -57.51 -8.31 -14.25
CA SER A 11 -57.60 -9.79 -14.25
C SER A 11 -57.61 -10.47 -15.64
N VAL A 12 -56.51 -11.15 -16.00
CA VAL A 12 -56.51 -12.55 -16.50
C VAL A 12 -55.23 -13.26 -16.04
N ARG A 13 -55.40 -14.45 -15.46
CA ARG A 13 -54.39 -15.43 -15.04
C ARG A 13 -54.77 -16.76 -15.69
N ASN A 14 -53.79 -17.56 -16.12
CA ASN A 14 -53.75 -19.04 -16.20
C ASN A 14 -52.59 -19.41 -17.14
N GLY A 15 -51.77 -20.45 -16.95
CA GLY A 15 -51.84 -21.65 -16.12
C GLY A 15 -51.08 -22.75 -16.89
N ALA A 16 -50.16 -23.44 -16.22
CA ALA A 16 -49.16 -24.36 -16.78
C ALA A 16 -49.71 -25.71 -17.29
N GLN A 17 -48.98 -26.40 -18.18
CA GLN A 17 -48.52 -27.80 -17.97
C GLN A 17 -47.69 -28.40 -19.15
N THR A 18 -46.45 -28.80 -18.80
CA THR A 18 -45.66 -30.02 -19.12
C THR A 18 -45.95 -30.94 -20.33
N ARG A 19 -44.90 -31.20 -21.13
CA ARG A 19 -44.37 -32.49 -21.71
C ARG A 19 -43.23 -32.07 -22.66
N GLY A 20 -41.99 -32.58 -22.71
CA GLY A 20 -41.41 -33.88 -22.38
C GLY A 20 -40.76 -34.45 -23.66
N LEU A 21 -39.43 -34.67 -23.63
CA LEU A 21 -38.58 -35.60 -24.41
C LEU A 21 -37.37 -35.02 -25.19
N ARG A 22 -36.19 -35.28 -24.58
CA ARG A 22 -34.92 -35.89 -25.10
C ARG A 22 -34.21 -35.21 -26.27
N THR A 23 -32.94 -34.84 -26.11
CA THR A 23 -31.78 -35.73 -26.41
C THR A 23 -30.59 -35.58 -25.43
N ARG A 24 -29.77 -36.64 -25.39
CA ARG A 24 -28.71 -37.02 -24.44
C ARG A 24 -27.35 -36.34 -24.73
N SER A 25 -26.51 -36.17 -23.69
CA SER A 25 -25.18 -36.82 -23.62
C SER A 25 -24.51 -36.65 -22.24
N HIS A 26 -24.33 -37.79 -21.56
CA HIS A 26 -23.27 -38.25 -20.67
C HIS A 26 -22.23 -37.27 -20.06
N TYR A 27 -22.19 -37.19 -18.72
CA TYR A 27 -20.94 -37.23 -17.96
C TYR A 27 -21.10 -38.06 -16.67
N SER A 28 -20.19 -39.04 -16.51
CA SER A 28 -20.10 -39.97 -15.38
C SER A 28 -19.29 -39.38 -14.22
N ARG A 29 -19.70 -39.73 -13.00
CA ARG A 29 -19.12 -39.37 -11.69
C ARG A 29 -17.93 -40.27 -11.32
N ALA A 30 -16.95 -39.68 -10.64
CA ALA A 30 -16.28 -40.17 -9.41
C ALA A 30 -15.24 -39.10 -8.97
N ALA A 31 -14.87 -38.85 -7.73
CA ALA A 31 -15.43 -39.02 -6.38
C ALA A 31 -14.47 -38.23 -5.44
N ALA A 32 -14.98 -37.53 -4.44
CA ALA A 32 -14.20 -36.91 -3.35
C ALA A 32 -14.92 -37.16 -2.02
N PRO A 33 -14.25 -37.57 -0.93
CA PRO A 33 -14.92 -37.85 0.33
C PRO A 33 -14.92 -36.67 1.31
N LEU A 34 -16.08 -36.52 1.96
CA LEU A 34 -16.42 -35.64 3.07
C LEU A 34 -16.10 -36.33 4.41
N LEU A 35 -15.60 -35.61 5.39
CA LEU A 35 -15.69 -35.96 6.81
C LEU A 35 -16.16 -34.72 7.60
N ARG A 36 -17.47 -34.68 7.89
CA ARG A 36 -18.10 -33.80 8.87
C ARG A 36 -18.14 -34.54 10.21
N TRP A 37 -17.58 -33.95 11.25
CA TRP A 37 -17.60 -34.49 12.62
C TRP A 37 -18.84 -33.98 13.36
N SER A 38 -19.60 -34.90 13.94
CA SER A 38 -20.84 -34.65 14.67
C SER A 38 -20.56 -34.42 16.16
N PHE A 39 -20.86 -33.22 16.64
CA PHE A 39 -21.02 -32.90 18.06
C PHE A 39 -22.29 -33.58 18.60
N GLN A 40 -22.29 -33.93 19.89
CA GLN A 40 -23.47 -34.24 20.73
C GLN A 40 -23.96 -35.71 20.76
N LYS A 41 -23.30 -36.55 21.58
CA LYS A 41 -23.90 -37.63 22.39
C LYS A 41 -22.85 -38.37 23.24
N SER A 42 -22.52 -37.83 24.42
CA SER A 42 -22.04 -38.63 25.56
C SER A 42 -22.10 -37.80 26.85
N LEU A 43 -23.31 -37.58 27.36
CA LEU A 43 -23.56 -36.81 28.59
C LEU A 43 -24.70 -37.42 29.43
N SER A 44 -24.80 -38.76 29.48
CA SER A 44 -25.90 -39.44 30.18
C SER A 44 -25.51 -40.77 30.84
N THR A 45 -24.27 -40.94 31.30
CA THR A 45 -23.90 -42.21 31.97
C THR A 45 -22.79 -42.08 33.01
N MET A 46 -22.78 -40.99 33.80
CA MET A 46 -21.83 -40.86 34.92
C MET A 46 -22.32 -39.92 36.03
N PHE A 47 -23.62 -39.88 36.29
CA PHE A 47 -24.17 -39.28 37.51
C PHE A 47 -25.11 -40.29 38.16
N HIS A 48 -24.56 -41.12 39.05
CA HIS A 48 -25.18 -41.71 40.25
C HIS A 48 -24.23 -42.79 40.78
N ASP A 49 -23.19 -42.38 41.53
CA ASP A 49 -22.84 -43.07 42.78
C ASP A 49 -21.73 -42.33 43.55
N GLY A 50 -21.94 -42.17 44.86
CA GLY A 50 -20.84 -42.11 45.83
C GLY A 50 -20.20 -40.75 46.13
N ALA A 51 -20.89 -39.93 46.92
CA ALA A 51 -20.23 -38.98 47.82
C ALA A 51 -19.43 -39.73 48.91
N HIS A 52 -18.36 -39.07 49.41
CA HIS A 52 -17.46 -39.43 50.51
C HIS A 52 -16.15 -40.16 50.16
N ARG A 53 -15.13 -39.35 49.82
CA ARG A 53 -13.81 -39.42 50.46
C ARG A 53 -13.02 -38.15 50.16
N ALA A 54 -12.74 -37.37 51.20
CA ALA A 54 -11.77 -36.30 51.17
C ALA A 54 -10.36 -36.90 51.07
N ASP A 55 -9.59 -36.52 50.07
CA ASP A 55 -8.13 -36.53 50.18
C ASP A 55 -7.50 -35.51 49.20
N GLN A 56 -6.34 -35.03 49.61
CA GLN A 56 -5.67 -33.82 49.20
C GLN A 56 -5.13 -33.90 47.76
N HIS A 57 -5.72 -33.15 46.82
CA HIS A 57 -5.03 -32.76 45.60
C HIS A 57 -4.25 -31.46 45.86
N LYS A 58 -2.95 -31.61 46.15
CA LYS A 58 -1.99 -30.52 45.99
C LYS A 58 -1.95 -30.16 44.50
N ASP A 59 -2.43 -28.97 44.14
CA ASP A 59 -2.10 -28.34 42.86
C ASP A 59 -0.58 -28.20 42.78
N VAL A 60 0.07 -29.11 42.05
CA VAL A 60 1.43 -28.91 41.59
C VAL A 60 1.33 -27.92 40.43
N SER A 61 1.28 -26.64 40.75
CA SER A 61 1.63 -25.61 39.77
C SER A 61 3.11 -25.80 39.45
N VAL A 62 3.40 -26.40 38.29
CA VAL A 62 4.76 -26.37 37.75
C VAL A 62 5.09 -24.89 37.57
N PRO A 63 6.11 -24.35 38.27
CA PRO A 63 6.51 -22.97 38.03
C PRO A 63 6.96 -22.88 36.58
N MET A 64 6.26 -22.09 35.76
CA MET A 64 6.76 -21.75 34.43
C MET A 64 8.12 -21.07 34.63
N SER A 65 9.20 -21.81 34.43
CA SER A 65 10.54 -21.28 34.55
C SER A 65 10.69 -20.18 33.51
N LYS A 66 10.77 -18.93 33.98
CA LYS A 66 10.99 -17.76 33.13
C LYS A 66 12.16 -18.06 32.20
N ILE A 67 11.88 -18.12 30.91
CA ILE A 67 12.86 -18.49 29.88
C ILE A 67 14.02 -17.52 29.98
N ARG A 68 15.23 -18.06 29.99
CA ARG A 68 16.46 -17.32 30.22
C ARG A 68 17.23 -17.19 28.92
N MET A 69 18.14 -16.23 28.89
CA MET A 69 19.03 -16.01 27.75
C MET A 69 19.92 -17.24 27.45
N GLN A 70 20.18 -18.08 28.46
CA GLN A 70 20.83 -19.38 28.33
C GLN A 70 20.01 -20.36 27.48
N ASP A 71 18.69 -20.38 27.61
CA ASP A 71 17.81 -21.28 26.86
C ASP A 71 17.80 -20.89 25.38
N VAL A 72 17.77 -19.58 25.11
CA VAL A 72 17.90 -19.01 23.76
C VAL A 72 19.25 -19.35 23.14
N ALA A 73 20.33 -19.20 23.90
CA ALA A 73 21.69 -19.51 23.43
C ALA A 73 21.83 -21.00 23.05
N THR A 74 21.27 -21.87 23.88
CA THR A 74 21.25 -23.33 23.65
C THR A 74 20.46 -23.66 22.39
N HIS A 75 19.27 -23.07 22.23
CA HIS A 75 18.41 -23.33 21.08
C HIS A 75 19.00 -22.80 19.77
N ALA A 76 19.63 -21.62 19.80
CA ALA A 76 20.28 -21.01 18.64
C ALA A 76 21.68 -21.58 18.33
N GLY A 77 22.22 -22.47 19.17
CA GLY A 77 23.56 -23.05 18.98
C GLY A 77 24.70 -22.04 19.13
N VAL A 78 24.53 -20.98 19.91
CA VAL A 78 25.53 -19.90 20.08
C VAL A 78 25.78 -19.57 21.55
N SER A 79 26.81 -18.76 21.82
CA SER A 79 27.09 -18.30 23.19
C SER A 79 26.04 -17.29 23.68
N VAL A 80 25.83 -17.21 25.00
CA VAL A 80 24.99 -16.17 25.64
C VAL A 80 25.49 -14.76 25.28
N ALA A 81 26.80 -14.58 25.12
CA ALA A 81 27.37 -13.32 24.67
C ALA A 81 26.96 -12.97 23.24
N THR A 82 26.87 -13.96 22.34
CA THR A 82 26.35 -13.80 20.97
C THR A 82 24.86 -13.44 20.99
N VAL A 83 24.05 -14.12 21.81
CA VAL A 83 22.63 -13.78 22.00
C VAL A 83 22.49 -12.33 22.51
N SER A 84 23.29 -11.94 23.50
CA SER A 84 23.29 -10.56 24.02
C SER A 84 23.69 -9.54 22.96
N ARG A 85 24.67 -9.85 22.09
CA ARG A 85 25.06 -9.00 20.96
C ARG A 85 23.93 -8.83 19.96
N VAL A 86 23.23 -9.91 19.60
CA VAL A 86 22.07 -9.87 18.71
C VAL A 86 20.93 -9.05 19.33
N ILE A 87 20.53 -9.35 20.56
CA ILE A 87 19.44 -8.65 21.29
C ILE A 87 19.74 -7.16 21.47
N ASN A 88 21.01 -6.80 21.65
CA ASN A 88 21.41 -5.41 21.86
C ASN A 88 21.88 -4.69 20.59
N GLN A 89 21.86 -5.36 19.44
CA GLN A 89 22.37 -4.84 18.16
C GLN A 89 23.81 -4.29 18.29
N LYS A 90 24.66 -4.99 19.06
CA LYS A 90 26.05 -4.58 19.33
C LYS A 90 27.06 -5.54 18.71
N GLY A 91 28.04 -4.97 18.00
CA GLY A 91 29.16 -5.72 17.40
C GLY A 91 28.79 -6.45 16.11
N ASN A 92 29.78 -7.06 15.47
CA ASN A 92 29.60 -7.80 14.22
C ASN A 92 29.17 -9.25 14.51
N VAL A 93 27.94 -9.58 14.12
CA VAL A 93 27.37 -10.93 14.11
C VAL A 93 26.93 -11.20 12.68
N SER A 94 27.20 -12.40 12.14
CA SER A 94 26.74 -12.74 10.79
C SER A 94 25.21 -12.73 10.69
N GLU A 95 24.67 -12.38 9.52
CA GLU A 95 23.21 -12.39 9.31
C GLU A 95 22.62 -13.77 9.59
N GLU A 96 23.28 -14.85 9.19
CA GLU A 96 22.85 -16.22 9.48
C GLU A 96 22.70 -16.47 10.99
N THR A 97 23.69 -16.07 11.79
CA THR A 97 23.63 -16.21 13.25
C THR A 97 22.55 -15.31 13.85
N ARG A 98 22.39 -14.09 13.32
CA ARG A 98 21.34 -13.16 13.77
C ARG A 98 19.97 -13.77 13.53
N THR A 99 19.71 -14.31 12.34
CA THR A 99 18.46 -14.99 11.99
C THR A 99 18.18 -16.18 12.91
N ALA A 100 19.18 -17.03 13.16
CA ALA A 100 19.03 -18.18 14.06
C ALA A 100 18.67 -17.77 15.49
N VAL A 101 19.32 -16.73 16.04
CA VAL A 101 19.01 -16.20 17.37
C VAL A 101 17.62 -15.57 17.43
N LEU A 102 17.23 -14.79 16.42
CA LEU A 102 15.89 -14.18 16.37
C LEU A 102 14.78 -15.24 16.28
N ALA A 103 14.98 -16.30 15.49
CA ALA A 103 14.05 -17.41 15.41
C ALA A 103 13.95 -18.17 16.75
N ALA A 104 15.07 -18.38 17.45
CA ALA A 104 15.09 -19.01 18.76
C ALA A 104 14.37 -18.16 19.84
N LEU A 105 14.54 -16.83 19.79
CA LEU A 105 13.83 -15.90 20.67
C LEU A 105 12.31 -15.99 20.49
N ASP A 106 11.88 -16.03 19.22
CA ASP A 106 10.47 -16.11 18.84
C ASP A 106 9.85 -17.47 19.23
N MET A 107 10.50 -18.57 18.86
CA MET A 107 10.04 -19.94 19.19
C MET A 107 9.93 -20.19 20.69
N LEU A 108 10.85 -19.63 21.47
CA LEU A 108 10.82 -19.77 22.92
C LEU A 108 9.90 -18.76 23.59
N GLY A 109 9.42 -17.72 22.90
CA GLY A 109 8.64 -16.65 23.55
C GLY A 109 9.43 -15.96 24.67
N TYR A 110 10.74 -15.80 24.48
CA TYR A 110 11.59 -15.12 25.46
C TYR A 110 11.20 -13.65 25.57
N GLU A 111 10.54 -13.29 26.67
CA GLU A 111 10.25 -11.90 26.99
C GLU A 111 11.48 -11.22 27.60
N ARG A 112 12.00 -10.24 26.87
CA ARG A 112 13.08 -9.39 27.35
C ARG A 112 12.61 -8.61 28.60
N PRO A 113 13.42 -8.54 29.67
CA PRO A 113 13.15 -7.58 30.75
C PRO A 113 13.04 -6.16 30.18
N PRO A 114 12.04 -5.36 30.60
CA PRO A 114 11.90 -3.99 30.12
C PRO A 114 13.22 -3.25 30.33
N ARG A 115 13.73 -2.60 29.28
CA ARG A 115 14.82 -1.65 29.44
C ARG A 115 14.24 -0.51 30.26
N LEU A 116 14.62 -0.42 31.53
CA LEU A 116 14.46 0.80 32.33
C LEU A 116 15.45 1.84 31.79
N SER A 117 15.25 2.31 30.56
CA SER A 117 15.77 3.62 30.17
C SER A 117 14.68 4.61 30.49
N GLU A 118 15.00 5.70 31.19
CA GLU A 118 14.12 6.87 31.23
C GLU A 118 13.83 7.25 29.77
N ALA A 119 12.59 7.09 29.33
CA ALA A 119 12.21 7.40 27.96
C ALA A 119 12.50 8.88 27.71
N SER A 120 13.16 9.20 26.59
CA SER A 120 13.49 10.58 26.22
C SER A 120 12.26 11.42 25.87
N GLY A 121 11.09 10.78 25.78
CA GLY A 121 9.80 11.39 25.46
C GLY A 121 8.95 10.46 24.60
N THR A 122 7.73 10.90 24.29
CA THR A 122 6.84 10.21 23.33
C THR A 122 6.75 11.01 22.04
N VAL A 123 6.90 10.38 20.89
CA VAL A 123 6.67 10.98 19.57
C VAL A 123 5.33 10.51 19.03
N GLY A 124 4.51 11.45 18.56
CA GLY A 124 3.26 11.12 17.88
C GLY A 124 3.49 10.86 16.39
N LEU A 125 3.04 9.71 15.91
CA LEU A 125 3.07 9.36 14.50
C LEU A 125 1.64 9.46 13.96
N LEU A 126 1.43 10.34 12.98
CA LEU A 126 0.14 10.54 12.34
C LEU A 126 0.23 10.04 10.90
N LEU A 127 -0.52 8.98 10.61
CA LEU A 127 -0.55 8.30 9.31
C LEU A 127 -1.99 8.29 8.76
N PRO A 128 -2.18 7.97 7.48
CA PRO A 128 -3.51 7.70 6.92
C PRO A 128 -4.05 6.35 7.43
N GLU A 129 -4.94 5.72 6.66
CA GLU A 129 -5.37 4.35 6.92
C GLU A 129 -4.22 3.32 6.82
N LEU A 130 -4.29 2.24 7.59
CA LEU A 130 -3.29 1.16 7.56
C LEU A 130 -3.62 0.05 6.53
N THR A 131 -4.66 0.25 5.71
CA THR A 131 -5.05 -0.72 4.68
C THR A 131 -4.21 -0.58 3.41
N ASN A 132 -3.65 0.60 3.14
CA ASN A 132 -2.61 0.74 2.11
C ASN A 132 -1.28 0.25 2.70
N PRO A 133 -0.69 -0.83 2.14
CA PRO A 133 0.41 -1.56 2.76
C PRO A 133 1.72 -0.76 2.88
N ILE A 134 1.88 0.38 2.21
CA ILE A 134 3.06 1.24 2.39
C ILE A 134 3.06 1.97 3.75
N PHE A 135 1.90 2.35 4.28
CA PHE A 135 1.82 3.13 5.53
C PHE A 135 2.23 2.32 6.77
N PRO A 136 1.84 1.03 6.93
CA PRO A 136 2.40 0.17 7.97
C PRO A 136 3.93 0.03 7.90
N VAL A 137 4.52 0.03 6.70
CA VAL A 137 5.99 -0.01 6.55
C VAL A 137 6.61 1.28 7.07
N PHE A 138 6.06 2.45 6.70
CA PHE A 138 6.49 3.73 7.29
C PHE A 138 6.38 3.74 8.81
N TYR A 139 5.27 3.26 9.37
CA TYR A 139 5.09 3.17 10.82
C TYR A 139 6.19 2.34 11.47
N GLN A 140 6.41 1.11 10.99
CA GLN A 140 7.39 0.19 11.58
C GLN A 140 8.82 0.75 11.51
N GLU A 141 9.18 1.38 10.39
CA GLU A 141 10.49 1.99 10.22
C GLU A 141 10.66 3.20 11.15
N LEU A 142 9.68 4.10 11.23
CA LEU A 142 9.70 5.24 12.16
C LEU A 142 9.75 4.78 13.63
N GLU A 143 8.90 3.83 14.01
CA GLU A 143 8.89 3.25 15.36
C GLU A 143 10.25 2.63 15.70
N ARG A 144 10.88 1.90 14.77
CA ARG A 144 12.22 1.34 14.97
C ARG A 144 13.26 2.43 15.20
N GLU A 145 13.29 3.47 14.37
CA GLU A 145 14.25 4.56 14.50
C GLU A 145 14.07 5.32 15.82
N PHE A 146 12.84 5.71 16.19
CA PHE A 146 12.57 6.41 17.45
C PHE A 146 12.86 5.56 18.69
N ASN A 147 12.48 4.28 18.68
CA ASN A 147 12.77 3.37 19.79
C ASN A 147 14.28 3.14 19.97
N ALA A 148 15.03 2.98 18.86
CA ALA A 148 16.48 2.89 18.90
C ALA A 148 17.11 4.17 19.48
N ALA A 149 16.43 5.30 19.27
CA ALA A 149 16.83 6.62 19.70
C ALA A 149 16.35 6.98 21.12
N GLY A 150 15.65 6.09 21.83
CA GLY A 150 15.22 6.28 23.23
C GLY A 150 13.81 6.87 23.43
N TYR A 151 13.06 7.07 22.35
CA TYR A 151 11.69 7.61 22.38
C TYR A 151 10.65 6.50 22.28
N THR A 152 9.51 6.67 22.94
CA THR A 152 8.31 5.86 22.69
C THR A 152 7.49 6.47 21.56
N THR A 153 6.74 5.67 20.81
CA THR A 153 5.87 6.16 19.73
C THR A 153 4.39 5.94 20.04
N THR A 154 3.54 6.91 19.69
CA THR A 154 2.08 6.76 19.74
C THR A 154 1.49 7.02 18.36
N LEU A 155 0.69 6.07 17.86
CA LEU A 155 0.04 6.15 16.55
C LEU A 155 -1.32 6.82 16.61
N ALA A 156 -1.60 7.68 15.63
CA ALA A 156 -2.94 8.09 15.23
C ALA A 156 -3.13 7.87 13.73
N THR A 157 -4.28 7.33 13.32
CA THR A 157 -4.60 7.04 11.92
C THR A 157 -5.79 7.85 11.43
N GLN A 158 -5.71 8.38 10.22
CA GLN A 158 -6.80 9.13 9.58
C GLN A 158 -7.57 8.25 8.59
N ALA A 159 -8.45 7.40 9.11
CA ALA A 159 -9.39 6.68 8.25
C ALA A 159 -10.59 7.58 7.88
N PRO A 160 -11.18 7.45 6.67
CA PRO A 160 -12.42 8.15 6.34
C PRO A 160 -13.51 7.89 7.38
N GLY A 161 -14.07 8.97 7.95
CA GLY A 161 -15.10 8.90 8.99
C GLY A 161 -14.59 8.66 10.42
N ALA A 162 -13.27 8.59 10.61
CA ALA A 162 -12.63 8.58 11.93
C ALA A 162 -12.28 10.02 12.38
N LEU A 163 -11.30 10.14 13.28
CA LEU A 163 -10.80 11.44 13.75
C LEU A 163 -10.25 12.27 12.58
N THR A 164 -10.60 13.56 12.59
CA THR A 164 -9.93 14.56 11.76
C THR A 164 -8.46 14.70 12.18
N GLU A 165 -7.64 15.31 11.33
CA GLU A 165 -6.24 15.57 11.71
C GLU A 165 -6.13 16.40 12.98
N ASP A 166 -6.96 17.42 13.10
CA ASP A 166 -6.89 18.36 14.22
C ASP A 166 -7.27 17.66 15.53
N GLU A 167 -8.24 16.75 15.51
CA GLU A 167 -8.59 15.91 16.66
C GLU A 167 -7.49 14.90 17.01
N ALA A 168 -6.85 14.30 15.99
CA ALA A 168 -5.72 13.41 16.19
C ALA A 168 -4.52 14.15 16.81
N VAL A 169 -4.19 15.34 16.31
CA VAL A 169 -3.15 16.21 16.88
C VAL A 169 -3.50 16.62 18.31
N ALA A 170 -4.75 17.00 18.58
CA ALA A 170 -5.19 17.32 19.94
C ALA A 170 -5.07 16.12 20.88
N SER A 171 -5.46 14.92 20.43
CA SER A 171 -5.35 13.69 21.20
C SER A 171 -3.89 13.32 21.51
N LEU A 172 -2.98 13.48 20.54
CA LEU A 172 -1.56 13.24 20.73
C LEU A 172 -0.94 14.29 21.67
N THR A 173 -1.29 15.57 21.50
CA THR A 173 -0.81 16.66 22.38
C THR A 173 -1.27 16.46 23.82
N ALA A 174 -2.49 15.98 24.04
CA ALA A 174 -3.00 15.64 25.37
C ALA A 174 -2.27 14.45 26.04
N ARG A 175 -1.39 13.75 25.32
CA ARG A 175 -0.52 12.69 25.82
C ARG A 175 0.94 13.14 25.98
N ASP A 176 1.17 14.45 26.02
CA ASP A 176 2.49 15.08 26.20
C ASP A 176 3.54 14.56 25.21
N VAL A 177 3.15 14.40 23.94
CA VAL A 177 4.12 14.09 22.89
C VAL A 177 5.11 15.26 22.73
N CYS A 178 6.39 14.95 22.59
CA CYS A 178 7.46 15.94 22.44
C CYS A 178 7.71 16.35 20.98
N GLY A 179 7.13 15.62 20.02
CA GLY A 179 7.20 15.96 18.60
C GLY A 179 6.23 15.12 17.77
N LEU A 180 6.01 15.53 16.51
CA LEU A 180 5.09 14.85 15.59
C LEU A 180 5.76 14.50 14.25
N VAL A 181 5.35 13.36 13.68
CA VAL A 181 5.62 13.01 12.29
C VAL A 181 4.29 12.86 11.55
N PHE A 182 4.12 13.63 10.48
CA PHE A 182 2.96 13.52 9.60
C PHE A 182 3.35 12.78 8.32
N VAL A 183 2.72 11.63 8.06
CA VAL A 183 2.90 10.88 6.80
C VAL A 183 1.65 11.05 5.95
N SER A 184 1.77 11.69 4.78
CA SER A 184 0.64 11.84 3.83
C SER A 184 -0.67 12.38 4.43
N GLY A 185 -0.61 13.25 5.44
CA GLY A 185 -1.76 13.93 6.01
C GLY A 185 -2.24 15.10 5.15
N MET A 186 -2.97 16.03 5.77
CA MET A 186 -3.49 17.23 5.12
C MET A 186 -2.38 18.14 4.57
N HIS A 187 -1.13 18.01 5.03
CA HIS A 187 0.03 18.74 4.50
C HIS A 187 0.28 18.37 3.05
N ALA A 188 -0.08 17.14 2.64
CA ALA A 188 0.07 16.65 1.28
C ALA A 188 -1.14 16.97 0.38
N ASP A 189 -2.24 17.47 0.93
CA ASP A 189 -3.39 17.94 0.16
C ASP A 189 -3.19 19.42 -0.22
N SER A 190 -3.02 19.70 -1.51
CA SER A 190 -2.82 21.06 -2.03
C SER A 190 -4.03 21.97 -1.82
N LYS A 191 -5.21 21.40 -1.54
CA LYS A 191 -6.45 22.14 -1.25
C LYS A 191 -6.65 22.38 0.24
N ALA A 192 -5.88 21.72 1.10
CA ALA A 192 -5.94 21.94 2.54
C ALA A 192 -5.27 23.27 2.92
N SER A 193 -5.83 23.89 3.96
CA SER A 193 -5.27 25.09 4.59
C SER A 193 -3.97 24.74 5.34
N PRO A 194 -2.81 25.33 4.96
CA PRO A 194 -1.54 25.10 5.66
C PRO A 194 -1.47 25.79 7.02
N GLU A 195 -2.39 26.72 7.31
CA GLU A 195 -2.37 27.56 8.51
C GLU A 195 -2.35 26.72 9.80
N ARG A 196 -3.02 25.56 9.83
CA ARG A 196 -2.96 24.63 10.98
C ARG A 196 -1.54 24.25 11.41
N TYR A 197 -0.65 24.07 10.43
CA TYR A 197 0.74 23.69 10.65
C TYR A 197 1.60 24.87 11.11
N VAL A 198 1.27 26.08 10.67
CA VAL A 198 1.93 27.31 11.14
C VAL A 198 1.69 27.48 12.64
N HIS A 199 0.43 27.34 13.09
CA HIS A 199 0.09 27.44 14.52
C HIS A 199 0.66 26.27 15.34
N LEU A 200 0.82 25.10 14.74
CA LEU A 200 1.44 23.95 15.39
C LEU A 200 2.94 24.16 15.61
N ALA A 201 3.64 24.70 14.62
CA ALA A 201 5.09 24.92 14.64
C ALA A 201 5.55 25.84 15.79
N GLU A 202 4.68 26.72 16.26
CA GLU A 202 4.94 27.60 17.41
C GLU A 202 5.03 26.86 18.75
N ARG A 203 4.46 25.65 18.83
CA ARG A 203 4.26 24.93 20.10
C ARG A 203 4.96 23.59 20.15
N LEU A 204 5.12 22.93 19.00
CA LEU A 204 5.58 21.55 18.95
C LEU A 204 6.39 21.33 17.66
N PRO A 205 7.63 20.79 17.74
CA PRO A 205 8.38 20.46 16.55
C PRO A 205 7.71 19.31 15.81
N PHE A 206 7.71 19.38 14.48
CA PHE A 206 7.22 18.30 13.64
C PHE A 206 7.95 18.25 12.31
N VAL A 207 7.87 17.08 11.67
CA VAL A 207 8.35 16.84 10.31
C VAL A 207 7.23 16.21 9.48
N THR A 208 7.36 16.34 8.17
CA THR A 208 6.40 15.81 7.18
C THR A 208 7.06 14.79 6.27
N ILE A 209 6.28 13.81 5.82
CA ILE A 209 6.71 12.77 4.90
C ILE A 209 5.70 12.69 3.75
N ASN A 210 6.23 12.46 2.54
CA ASN A 210 5.47 12.23 1.32
C ASN A 210 4.64 13.45 0.86
N GLY A 211 5.34 14.57 0.67
CA GLY A 211 4.95 15.64 -0.23
C GLY A 211 4.23 16.81 0.41
N ALA A 212 4.90 17.57 1.28
CA ALA A 212 4.30 18.76 1.88
C ALA A 212 4.03 19.92 0.90
N ASN A 213 2.91 20.60 1.15
CA ASN A 213 2.58 21.90 0.62
C ASN A 213 3.72 22.88 0.98
N PRO A 214 4.30 23.62 0.01
CA PRO A 214 5.44 24.51 0.26
C PRO A 214 5.20 25.59 1.32
N ARG A 215 3.94 25.86 1.67
CA ARG A 215 3.54 26.80 2.73
C ARG A 215 3.58 26.21 4.14
N VAL A 216 3.81 24.91 4.30
CA VAL A 216 3.96 24.24 5.59
C VAL A 216 5.39 24.49 6.11
N PRO A 217 5.56 25.12 7.29
CA PRO A 217 6.89 25.51 7.78
C PRO A 217 7.58 24.35 8.50
N ALA A 218 7.73 23.21 7.83
CA ALA A 218 8.41 22.03 8.38
C ALA A 218 9.25 21.32 7.31
N PRO A 219 10.34 20.64 7.72
CA PRO A 219 11.09 19.77 6.83
C PRO A 219 10.20 18.65 6.28
N ASP A 220 10.32 18.39 4.97
CA ASP A 220 9.62 17.31 4.26
C ASP A 220 10.61 16.27 3.74
N PHE A 221 10.30 15.00 3.94
CA PHE A 221 11.11 13.88 3.46
C PHE A 221 10.27 13.04 2.50
N SER A 222 10.66 13.02 1.23
CA SER A 222 9.84 12.42 0.17
C SER A 222 10.68 11.57 -0.77
N THR A 223 10.06 10.57 -1.38
CA THR A 223 10.65 9.91 -2.55
C THR A 223 10.68 10.90 -3.72
N ASP A 224 11.71 10.84 -4.56
CA ASP A 224 11.79 11.63 -5.79
C ASP A 224 10.79 11.08 -6.83
N ASP A 225 9.56 11.59 -6.76
CA ASP A 225 8.46 11.22 -7.65
C ASP A 225 8.79 11.45 -9.13
N ALA A 226 9.51 12.53 -9.45
CA ALA A 226 9.77 12.92 -10.84
C ALA A 226 10.79 11.99 -11.49
N GLU A 227 11.91 11.74 -10.81
CA GLU A 227 12.92 10.79 -11.27
C GLU A 227 12.36 9.36 -11.32
N SER A 228 11.50 9.00 -10.37
CA SER A 228 10.83 7.69 -10.36
C SER A 228 10.00 7.47 -11.63
N MET A 229 9.25 8.49 -12.07
CA MET A 229 8.48 8.42 -13.32
C MET A 229 9.39 8.37 -14.55
N HIS A 230 10.51 9.08 -14.55
CA HIS A 230 11.52 8.98 -15.60
C HIS A 230 12.07 7.55 -15.72
N GLN A 231 12.42 6.90 -14.61
CA GLN A 231 12.89 5.51 -14.60
C GLN A 231 11.85 4.56 -15.21
N ALA A 232 10.57 4.67 -14.81
CA ALA A 232 9.50 3.82 -15.32
C ALA A 232 9.26 4.01 -16.83
N VAL A 233 9.21 5.26 -17.31
CA VAL A 233 9.02 5.56 -18.72
C VAL A 233 10.21 5.07 -19.55
N ARG A 234 11.45 5.27 -19.08
CA ARG A 234 12.66 4.77 -19.76
C ARG A 234 12.66 3.26 -19.89
N LEU A 235 12.28 2.54 -18.84
CA LEU A 235 12.14 1.07 -18.90
C LEU A 235 11.14 0.67 -19.99
N LEU A 236 9.94 1.23 -19.94
CA LEU A 236 8.84 0.84 -20.83
C LEU A 236 9.11 1.22 -22.30
N ALA A 237 9.67 2.41 -22.54
CA ALA A 237 10.11 2.81 -23.87
C ALA A 237 11.26 1.93 -24.39
N GLY A 238 12.21 1.56 -23.53
CA GLY A 238 13.29 0.61 -23.85
C GLY A 238 12.79 -0.79 -24.21
N LEU A 239 11.61 -1.18 -23.71
CA LEU A 239 10.90 -2.41 -24.08
C LEU A 239 10.06 -2.25 -25.37
N GLY A 240 10.09 -1.08 -26.02
CA GLY A 240 9.40 -0.80 -27.27
C GLY A 240 7.98 -0.25 -27.12
N HIS A 241 7.53 0.07 -25.92
CA HIS A 241 6.21 0.66 -25.72
C HIS A 241 6.21 2.14 -26.12
N THR A 242 5.34 2.51 -27.04
CA THR A 242 5.18 3.90 -27.51
C THR A 242 3.95 4.60 -26.93
N ARG A 243 3.00 3.83 -26.39
CA ARG A 243 1.75 4.33 -25.82
C ARG A 243 1.63 3.89 -24.37
N ILE A 244 2.16 4.73 -23.49
CA ILE A 244 2.29 4.48 -22.06
C ILE A 244 1.26 5.35 -21.32
N GLY A 245 0.54 4.74 -20.37
CA GLY A 245 -0.44 5.43 -19.53
C GLY A 245 0.01 5.55 -18.08
N LEU A 246 -0.40 6.62 -17.41
CA LEU A 246 -0.26 6.80 -15.96
C LEU A 246 -1.63 6.68 -15.27
N GLY A 247 -1.78 5.70 -14.38
CA GLY A 247 -2.92 5.58 -13.48
C GLY A 247 -2.57 6.16 -12.11
N ILE A 248 -3.27 7.22 -11.69
CA ILE A 248 -2.94 7.93 -10.46
C ILE A 248 -4.19 8.21 -9.60
N GLY A 249 -3.98 8.43 -8.31
CA GLY A 249 -5.04 8.85 -7.41
C GLY A 249 -5.43 10.31 -7.62
N GLN A 250 -6.16 10.87 -6.66
CA GLN A 250 -6.72 12.22 -6.75
C GLN A 250 -5.63 13.28 -6.91
N ARG A 251 -5.77 14.18 -7.89
CA ARG A 251 -4.81 15.25 -8.22
C ARG A 251 -4.63 16.30 -7.14
N ARG A 252 -5.49 16.32 -6.12
CA ARG A 252 -5.30 17.24 -4.98
C ARG A 252 -4.05 16.90 -4.16
N TYR A 253 -3.58 15.66 -4.22
CA TYR A 253 -2.40 15.25 -3.46
C TYR A 253 -1.12 15.59 -4.20
N ILE A 254 -0.19 16.23 -3.51
CA ILE A 254 1.08 16.73 -4.05
C ILE A 254 1.95 15.61 -4.64
N PRO A 255 2.13 14.43 -4.00
CA PRO A 255 2.86 13.32 -4.63
C PRO A 255 2.21 12.88 -5.95
N GLY A 256 0.88 12.97 -6.04
CA GLY A 256 0.13 12.72 -7.28
C GLY A 256 0.49 13.70 -8.38
N GLN A 257 0.50 15.00 -8.05
CA GLN A 257 0.89 16.07 -8.98
C GLN A 257 2.34 15.92 -9.45
N ARG A 258 3.27 15.65 -8.53
CA ARG A 258 4.70 15.47 -8.85
C ARG A 258 4.92 14.30 -9.79
N LYS A 259 4.26 13.16 -9.55
CA LYS A 259 4.31 12.00 -10.46
C LYS A 259 3.70 12.35 -11.83
N GLU A 260 2.57 13.06 -11.89
CA GLU A 260 1.98 13.45 -13.17
C GLU A 260 2.89 14.39 -13.97
N THR A 261 3.49 15.39 -13.33
CA THR A 261 4.47 16.29 -13.94
C THR A 261 5.69 15.51 -14.42
N GLY A 262 6.31 14.71 -13.57
CA GLY A 262 7.50 13.93 -13.92
C GLY A 262 7.23 12.89 -15.02
N PHE A 263 6.04 12.28 -15.04
CA PHE A 263 5.62 11.40 -16.14
C PHE A 263 5.49 12.17 -17.45
N SER A 264 4.86 13.35 -17.42
CA SER A 264 4.68 14.18 -18.62
C SER A 264 6.03 14.63 -19.21
N GLU A 265 6.95 15.05 -18.34
CA GLU A 265 8.33 15.41 -18.70
C GLU A 265 9.09 14.21 -19.28
N ALA A 266 8.98 13.04 -18.63
CA ALA A 266 9.62 11.82 -19.08
C ALA A 266 9.11 11.37 -20.46
N ILE A 267 7.80 11.45 -20.72
CA ILE A 267 7.23 11.13 -22.04
C ILE A 267 7.77 12.09 -23.09
N ALA A 268 7.76 13.40 -22.81
CA ALA A 268 8.27 14.40 -23.76
C ALA A 268 9.76 14.18 -24.09
N GLN A 269 10.57 13.77 -23.12
CA GLN A 269 12.00 13.53 -23.31
C GLN A 269 12.30 12.20 -24.00
N VAL A 270 11.65 11.11 -23.60
CA VAL A 270 11.99 9.74 -24.01
C VAL A 270 11.22 9.29 -25.24
N LEU A 271 9.99 9.80 -25.43
CA LEU A 271 9.12 9.50 -26.57
C LEU A 271 8.62 10.81 -27.21
N PRO A 272 9.50 11.58 -27.88
CA PRO A 272 9.12 12.86 -28.47
C PRO A 272 7.92 12.71 -29.44
N GLY A 273 6.87 13.50 -29.19
CA GLY A 273 5.64 13.49 -29.98
C GLY A 273 4.59 12.46 -29.55
N ALA A 274 4.84 11.66 -28.51
CA ALA A 274 3.83 10.78 -27.93
C ALA A 274 2.82 11.55 -27.06
N ASP A 275 1.58 11.05 -27.01
CA ASP A 275 0.53 11.60 -26.16
C ASP A 275 0.83 11.38 -24.68
N VAL A 276 0.58 12.39 -23.84
CA VAL A 276 0.53 12.20 -22.38
C VAL A 276 -0.85 11.64 -22.00
N ILE A 277 -0.87 10.41 -21.49
CA ILE A 277 -2.11 9.69 -21.15
C ILE A 277 -2.18 9.47 -19.64
N VAL A 278 -3.07 10.19 -18.97
CA VAL A 278 -3.27 10.09 -17.51
C VAL A 278 -4.72 9.70 -17.20
N ALA A 279 -4.91 8.77 -16.26
CA ALA A 279 -6.20 8.41 -15.69
C ALA A 279 -6.21 8.69 -14.18
N GLU A 280 -6.97 9.72 -13.77
CA GLU A 280 -7.16 10.12 -12.38
C GLU A 280 -8.31 9.31 -11.75
N THR A 281 -8.04 8.67 -10.61
CA THR A 281 -9.02 7.90 -9.83
C THR A 281 -8.78 8.06 -8.33
N PHE A 282 -8.60 6.96 -7.59
CA PHE A 282 -8.34 6.92 -6.15
C PHE A 282 -7.14 6.00 -5.89
N PHE A 283 -6.41 6.24 -4.81
CA PHE A 283 -5.32 5.37 -4.33
C PHE A 283 -5.86 4.08 -3.70
N THR A 284 -6.64 3.32 -4.46
CA THR A 284 -7.28 2.08 -4.03
C THR A 284 -7.20 1.05 -5.15
N ALA A 285 -7.41 -0.23 -4.81
CA ALA A 285 -7.50 -1.28 -5.82
C ALA A 285 -8.64 -1.02 -6.82
N HIS A 286 -9.79 -0.55 -6.35
CA HIS A 286 -10.89 -0.20 -7.26
C HIS A 286 -10.52 0.97 -8.18
N GLY A 287 -9.83 2.00 -7.67
CA GLY A 287 -9.31 3.10 -8.47
C GLY A 287 -8.34 2.60 -9.54
N GLY A 288 -7.39 1.74 -9.17
CA GLY A 288 -6.47 1.10 -10.11
C GLY A 288 -7.16 0.30 -11.21
N ALA A 289 -8.19 -0.49 -10.87
CA ALA A 289 -9.01 -1.21 -11.83
C ALA A 289 -9.69 -0.27 -12.85
N ARG A 290 -10.28 0.83 -12.37
CA ARG A 290 -10.92 1.84 -13.24
C ARG A 290 -9.90 2.56 -14.13
N ALA A 291 -8.73 2.91 -13.58
CA ALA A 291 -7.66 3.53 -14.33
C ALA A 291 -7.14 2.59 -15.44
N ALA A 292 -6.91 1.31 -15.13
CA ALA A 292 -6.47 0.32 -16.11
C ALA A 292 -7.44 0.20 -17.29
N GLU A 293 -8.75 0.14 -17.02
CA GLU A 293 -9.77 0.09 -18.07
C GLU A 293 -9.77 1.35 -18.95
N ALA A 294 -9.65 2.53 -18.35
CA ALA A 294 -9.59 3.79 -19.08
C ALA A 294 -8.33 3.89 -19.95
N LEU A 295 -7.18 3.49 -19.42
CA LEU A 295 -5.91 3.48 -20.16
C LEU A 295 -5.91 2.44 -21.29
N LEU A 296 -6.48 1.26 -21.05
CA LEU A 296 -6.64 0.21 -22.06
C LEU A 296 -7.58 0.66 -23.19
N ALA A 297 -8.68 1.33 -22.86
CA ALA A 297 -9.60 1.89 -23.86
C ALA A 297 -8.93 2.98 -24.71
N ARG A 298 -7.93 3.67 -24.15
CA ARG A 298 -7.07 4.57 -24.90
C ARG A 298 -5.94 3.85 -25.63
N GLY A 299 -5.87 2.52 -25.67
CA GLY A 299 -4.88 1.76 -26.44
C GLY A 299 -3.48 1.73 -25.83
N CYS A 300 -3.33 1.96 -24.52
CA CYS A 300 -2.03 1.83 -23.86
C CYS A 300 -1.59 0.36 -23.82
N THR A 301 -0.34 0.10 -24.20
CA THR A 301 0.29 -1.23 -24.08
C THR A 301 1.21 -1.32 -22.87
N ALA A 302 1.44 -0.21 -22.17
CA ALA A 302 2.08 -0.19 -20.87
C ALA A 302 1.44 0.84 -19.94
N MET A 303 1.45 0.55 -18.64
CA MET A 303 0.80 1.37 -17.62
C MET A 303 1.71 1.49 -16.39
N VAL A 304 1.87 2.71 -15.90
CA VAL A 304 2.51 3.02 -14.61
C VAL A 304 1.41 3.37 -13.62
N PHE A 305 1.46 2.84 -12.40
CA PHE A 305 0.51 3.15 -11.34
C PHE A 305 1.19 3.86 -10.17
N GLY A 306 0.53 4.89 -9.64
CA GLY A 306 1.08 5.73 -8.57
C GLY A 306 1.21 5.06 -7.18
N SER A 307 0.72 3.83 -7.02
CA SER A 307 0.90 2.98 -5.83
C SER A 307 0.65 1.52 -6.20
N ASP A 308 1.28 0.59 -5.49
CA ASP A 308 1.15 -0.84 -5.71
C ASP A 308 -0.29 -1.29 -5.54
N ILE A 309 -1.05 -0.75 -4.58
CA ILE A 309 -2.47 -1.13 -4.39
C ILE A 309 -3.32 -0.84 -5.63
N MET A 310 -2.99 0.20 -6.39
CA MET A 310 -3.63 0.50 -7.66
C MET A 310 -3.20 -0.52 -8.74
N ALA A 311 -1.90 -0.84 -8.81
CA ALA A 311 -1.39 -1.85 -9.73
C ALA A 311 -2.02 -3.24 -9.48
N LEU A 312 -2.26 -3.61 -8.20
CA LEU A 312 -2.97 -4.83 -7.83
C LEU A 312 -4.38 -4.86 -8.42
N GLY A 313 -5.12 -3.76 -8.25
CA GLY A 313 -6.47 -3.64 -8.82
C GLY A 313 -6.49 -3.66 -10.35
N ALA A 314 -5.45 -3.10 -10.98
CA ALA A 314 -5.27 -3.16 -12.42
C ALA A 314 -5.03 -4.59 -12.92
N LEU A 315 -4.12 -5.33 -12.28
CA LEU A 315 -3.84 -6.73 -12.59
C LEU A 315 -5.11 -7.58 -12.55
N ASP A 316 -5.86 -7.47 -11.45
CA ASP A 316 -7.12 -8.19 -11.21
C ASP A 316 -8.21 -7.81 -12.24
N ALA A 317 -8.31 -6.54 -12.64
CA ALA A 317 -9.26 -6.11 -13.66
C ALA A 317 -8.90 -6.58 -15.08
N LEU A 318 -7.61 -6.56 -15.42
CA LEU A 318 -7.11 -7.00 -16.73
C LEU A 318 -7.24 -8.51 -16.88
N GLU A 319 -6.94 -9.28 -15.83
CA GLU A 319 -7.12 -10.73 -15.81
C GLU A 319 -8.58 -11.12 -16.05
N ARG A 320 -9.54 -10.46 -15.39
CA ARG A 320 -10.98 -10.68 -15.63
C ARG A 320 -11.43 -10.38 -17.06
N ARG A 321 -10.70 -9.52 -17.77
CA ARG A 321 -10.94 -9.19 -19.18
C ARG A 321 -10.19 -10.10 -20.16
N GLY A 322 -9.43 -11.06 -19.66
CA GLY A 322 -8.58 -11.93 -20.47
C GLY A 322 -7.37 -11.22 -21.07
N VAL A 323 -7.01 -10.03 -20.59
CA VAL A 323 -5.82 -9.29 -21.01
C VAL A 323 -4.64 -9.83 -20.21
N ARG A 324 -3.61 -10.33 -20.89
CA ARG A 324 -2.48 -10.99 -20.24
C ARG A 324 -1.42 -9.98 -19.86
N VAL A 325 -0.99 -10.01 -18.61
CA VAL A 325 0.17 -9.26 -18.12
C VAL A 325 1.33 -10.26 -17.93
N PRO A 326 2.51 -10.06 -18.53
CA PRO A 326 2.94 -8.88 -19.28
C PRO A 326 2.72 -8.93 -20.81
N ALA A 327 2.18 -10.03 -21.35
CA ALA A 327 2.23 -10.31 -22.79
C ALA A 327 1.45 -9.32 -23.68
N ASP A 328 0.31 -8.82 -23.20
CA ASP A 328 -0.52 -7.85 -23.92
C ASP A 328 -0.32 -6.43 -23.36
N VAL A 329 -0.10 -6.31 -22.04
CA VAL A 329 0.13 -5.04 -21.35
C VAL A 329 1.21 -5.18 -20.29
N SER A 330 2.18 -4.27 -20.29
CA SER A 330 3.18 -4.13 -19.22
C SER A 330 2.66 -3.25 -18.08
N ILE A 331 2.95 -3.61 -16.83
CA ILE A 331 2.56 -2.86 -15.63
C ILE A 331 3.77 -2.57 -14.74
N VAL A 332 3.89 -1.31 -14.32
CA VAL A 332 4.82 -0.85 -13.29
C VAL A 332 4.04 -0.27 -12.12
N GLY A 333 4.30 -0.77 -10.91
CA GLY A 333 3.78 -0.23 -9.65
C GLY A 333 4.70 0.82 -9.02
N PHE A 334 4.40 1.17 -7.77
CA PHE A 334 5.16 2.12 -6.96
C PHE A 334 4.95 1.72 -5.49
N ASP A 335 5.99 1.76 -4.66
CA ASP A 335 6.05 1.48 -3.19
C ASP A 335 7.01 0.33 -2.85
N ASP A 336 7.00 -0.77 -3.61
CA ASP A 336 7.55 -2.09 -3.20
C ASP A 336 6.94 -2.64 -1.90
N SER A 337 5.62 -2.50 -1.80
CA SER A 337 4.82 -2.96 -0.67
C SER A 337 5.03 -4.46 -0.37
N PRO A 338 4.82 -4.89 0.89
CA PRO A 338 4.85 -6.30 1.25
C PRO A 338 3.97 -7.14 0.32
N LEU A 339 4.40 -8.38 0.09
CA LEU A 339 3.72 -9.41 -0.73
C LEU A 339 3.74 -9.23 -2.25
N ILE A 340 3.96 -8.03 -2.80
CA ILE A 340 3.87 -7.82 -4.26
C ILE A 340 4.89 -8.65 -5.06
N ARG A 341 6.05 -8.96 -4.46
CA ARG A 341 7.10 -9.79 -5.07
C ARG A 341 6.71 -11.27 -5.17
N PHE A 342 5.75 -11.71 -4.35
CA PHE A 342 5.28 -13.09 -4.31
C PHE A 342 4.07 -13.33 -5.18
N MET A 343 3.51 -12.29 -5.78
CA MET A 343 2.42 -12.40 -6.74
C MET A 343 2.83 -13.15 -8.01
N ARG A 344 1.81 -13.52 -8.80
CA ARG A 344 1.97 -14.11 -10.12
C ARG A 344 1.07 -13.36 -11.11
N PRO A 345 1.64 -12.59 -12.06
CA PRO A 345 3.06 -12.23 -12.18
C PRO A 345 3.56 -11.38 -10.98
N ALA A 346 4.87 -11.48 -10.65
CA ALA A 346 5.49 -10.63 -9.64
C ALA A 346 5.63 -9.19 -10.16
N LEU A 347 5.20 -8.21 -9.37
CA LEU A 347 5.05 -6.81 -9.81
C LEU A 347 6.40 -6.08 -9.95
N THR A 348 6.72 -5.63 -11.16
CA THR A 348 7.75 -4.60 -11.42
C THR A 348 7.29 -3.31 -10.75
N THR A 349 8.14 -2.68 -9.94
CA THR A 349 7.74 -1.52 -9.11
C THR A 349 8.91 -0.57 -8.86
N LEU A 350 8.60 0.65 -8.43
CA LEU A 350 9.55 1.62 -7.89
C LEU A 350 9.54 1.54 -6.36
N ARG A 351 10.60 1.00 -5.77
CA ARG A 351 10.73 0.89 -4.31
C ARG A 351 11.02 2.25 -3.70
N GLN A 352 10.17 2.65 -2.77
CA GLN A 352 10.46 3.81 -1.93
C GLN A 352 11.56 3.47 -0.91
N PRO A 353 12.56 4.34 -0.70
CA PRO A 353 13.61 4.14 0.29
C PRO A 353 13.11 4.48 1.71
N VAL A 354 12.07 3.79 2.17
CA VAL A 354 11.35 4.08 3.42
C VAL A 354 12.27 4.16 4.63
N ALA A 355 13.23 3.23 4.76
CA ALA A 355 14.19 3.23 5.85
C ALA A 355 15.05 4.50 5.89
N ALA A 356 15.52 4.98 4.73
CA ALA A 356 16.33 6.19 4.63
C ALA A 356 15.50 7.45 4.94
N ILE A 357 14.26 7.48 4.45
CA ILE A 357 13.30 8.56 4.75
C ILE A 357 13.00 8.62 6.25
N ALA A 358 12.67 7.47 6.87
CA ALA A 358 12.37 7.38 8.29
C ALA A 358 13.57 7.79 9.16
N HIS A 359 14.77 7.35 8.78
CA HIS A 359 16.01 7.73 9.47
C HIS A 359 16.25 9.24 9.45
N ALA A 360 16.14 9.87 8.27
CA ALA A 360 16.33 11.31 8.13
C ALA A 360 15.25 12.10 8.90
N ALA A 361 13.98 11.70 8.78
CA ALA A 361 12.88 12.32 9.51
C ALA A 361 13.06 12.22 11.03
N CYS A 362 13.45 11.04 11.54
CA CYS A 362 13.73 10.82 12.97
C CYS A 362 14.90 11.67 13.45
N ALA A 363 16.01 11.69 12.72
CA ALA A 363 17.20 12.47 13.07
C ALA A 363 16.90 13.97 13.12
N THR A 364 16.19 14.50 12.13
CA THR A 364 15.78 15.90 12.08
C THR A 364 14.80 16.26 13.20
N LEU A 365 13.79 15.43 13.45
CA LEU A 365 12.84 15.71 14.53
C LEU A 365 13.53 15.68 15.90
N ARG A 366 14.42 14.71 16.14
CA ARG A 366 15.22 14.66 17.37
C ARG A 366 16.04 15.90 17.59
N ALA A 367 16.78 16.35 16.58
CA ALA A 367 17.56 17.58 16.67
C ALA A 367 16.68 18.81 17.00
N ALA A 368 15.43 18.84 16.51
CA ALA A 368 14.48 19.89 16.84
C ALA A 368 13.91 19.79 18.28
N MET A 369 13.79 18.57 18.83
CA MET A 369 13.30 18.32 20.20
C MET A 369 14.37 18.56 21.28
N GLU A 370 15.64 18.31 20.99
CA GLU A 370 16.78 18.44 21.93
C GLU A 370 17.28 19.90 22.12
N ASP A 371 16.41 20.87 21.81
CA ASP A 371 16.55 22.30 22.12
C ASP A 371 17.74 23.04 21.47
N LEU A 372 17.87 22.87 20.15
CA LEU A 372 18.63 23.80 19.32
C LEU A 372 17.96 25.20 19.32
N THR A 373 18.76 26.27 19.45
CA THR A 373 18.28 27.66 19.36
C THR A 373 17.52 27.93 18.04
N PRO A 374 16.61 28.91 17.94
CA PRO A 374 15.84 29.19 16.72
C PRO A 374 16.69 29.30 15.43
N THR A 375 17.90 29.85 15.51
CA THR A 375 18.87 29.95 14.42
C THR A 375 19.49 28.60 14.02
N GLN A 376 19.56 27.66 14.95
CA GLN A 376 19.99 26.29 14.71
C GLN A 376 18.84 25.42 14.19
N ARG A 377 17.57 25.70 14.56
CA ARG A 377 16.38 25.04 14.01
C ARG A 377 16.23 25.28 12.50
N THR A 378 16.55 26.49 12.02
CA THR A 378 16.52 26.82 10.58
C THR A 378 17.61 26.12 9.76
N LYS A 379 18.69 25.64 10.40
CA LYS A 379 19.74 24.82 9.77
C LYS A 379 19.54 23.31 9.93
N ALA A 380 18.67 22.86 10.85
CA ALA A 380 18.56 21.47 11.30
C ALA A 380 17.70 20.54 10.43
N GLY A 381 17.10 21.01 9.35
CA GLY A 381 16.42 20.11 8.42
C GLY A 381 15.95 20.82 7.16
N ALA A 382 16.77 20.81 6.12
CA ALA A 382 16.25 21.07 4.79
C ALA A 382 15.35 19.89 4.40
N SER A 383 14.28 20.16 3.64
CA SER A 383 13.53 19.09 3.00
C SER A 383 14.45 18.27 2.10
N MET A 384 14.27 16.95 2.10
CA MET A 384 15.10 16.02 1.35
C MET A 384 14.25 15.15 0.43
N THR A 385 14.74 14.94 -0.78
CA THR A 385 14.20 13.93 -1.70
C THR A 385 15.14 12.73 -1.78
N PHE A 386 14.57 11.53 -1.89
CA PHE A 386 15.31 10.28 -1.92
C PHE A 386 15.01 9.52 -3.20
N PRO A 387 16.04 9.02 -3.93
CA PRO A 387 15.81 8.30 -5.17
C PRO A 387 15.11 6.95 -4.90
N ALA A 388 14.07 6.64 -5.67
CA ALA A 388 13.49 5.31 -5.70
C ALA A 388 14.37 4.34 -6.50
N GLU A 389 14.29 3.06 -6.14
CA GLU A 389 14.94 1.97 -6.88
C GLU A 389 13.92 1.25 -7.77
N LEU A 390 14.13 1.25 -9.09
CA LEU A 390 13.33 0.45 -10.01
C LEU A 390 13.68 -1.04 -9.89
N LEU A 391 12.70 -1.84 -9.47
CA LEU A 391 12.81 -3.29 -9.35
C LEU A 391 12.07 -3.98 -10.49
N VAL A 392 12.82 -4.43 -11.50
CA VAL A 392 12.25 -5.16 -12.64
C VAL A 392 11.90 -6.59 -12.23
N ARG A 393 10.64 -6.99 -12.47
CA ARG A 393 10.10 -8.32 -12.20
C ARG A 393 9.32 -8.85 -13.42
N SER A 394 8.19 -9.52 -13.19
CA SER A 394 7.49 -10.32 -14.20
C SER A 394 6.30 -9.60 -14.85
N THR A 395 5.96 -8.36 -14.46
CA THR A 395 4.84 -7.61 -15.05
C THR A 395 5.25 -6.71 -16.22
N THR A 396 6.49 -6.76 -16.68
CA THR A 396 6.97 -5.99 -17.83
C THR A 396 7.62 -6.91 -18.86
N ALA A 397 7.29 -6.73 -20.14
CA ALA A 397 7.89 -7.44 -21.27
C ALA A 397 8.01 -6.52 -22.49
N ALA A 398 8.62 -7.03 -23.56
CA ALA A 398 8.66 -6.31 -24.83
C ALA A 398 7.24 -5.98 -25.31
N ALA A 399 7.07 -4.81 -25.93
CA ALA A 399 5.79 -4.38 -26.45
C ALA A 399 5.21 -5.44 -27.41
N PRO A 400 3.88 -5.70 -27.35
CA PRO A 400 3.26 -6.63 -28.28
C PRO A 400 3.49 -6.12 -29.71
N LEU A 401 3.90 -7.04 -30.59
CA LEU A 401 4.02 -6.72 -32.01
C LEU A 401 2.65 -6.21 -32.49
N ALA A 402 2.63 -5.00 -33.06
CA ALA A 402 1.44 -4.53 -33.74
C ALA A 402 1.05 -5.59 -34.77
N ALA A 403 -0.20 -6.08 -34.70
CA ALA A 403 -0.67 -7.04 -35.68
C ALA A 403 -0.49 -6.42 -37.08
N PRO A 404 0.19 -7.11 -38.02
CA PRO A 404 0.28 -6.62 -39.38
C PRO A 404 -1.13 -6.64 -39.99
N GLY A 405 -1.77 -5.48 -40.07
CA GLY A 405 -3.09 -5.33 -40.70
C GLY A 405 -4.13 -4.58 -39.88
N ALA A 406 -3.88 -3.30 -39.64
CA ALA A 406 -4.95 -2.31 -39.51
C ALA A 406 -4.52 -1.07 -40.29
N GLU A 407 -4.27 -1.26 -41.59
CA GLU A 407 -4.35 -0.13 -42.51
C GLU A 407 -5.77 0.43 -42.38
N THR A 408 -5.85 1.68 -41.95
CA THR A 408 -7.03 2.50 -42.12
C THR A 408 -7.41 2.44 -43.59
N GLY A 409 -8.52 1.76 -43.90
CA GLY A 409 -9.19 1.83 -45.19
C GLY A 409 -9.66 3.27 -45.44
N GLY A 410 -8.72 4.13 -45.83
CA GLY A 410 -8.98 5.44 -46.37
C GLY A 410 -9.49 5.24 -47.78
N THR A 411 -10.82 5.20 -47.90
CA THR A 411 -11.54 5.35 -49.17
C THR A 411 -10.91 6.46 -49.99
N ALA A 412 -10.31 6.09 -51.12
CA ALA A 412 -9.91 7.03 -52.15
C ALA A 412 -11.16 7.80 -52.60
N VAL A 413 -11.19 9.10 -52.29
CA VAL A 413 -12.15 10.04 -52.87
C VAL A 413 -11.80 10.18 -54.36
N PRO A 414 -12.71 9.89 -55.30
CA PRO A 414 -12.45 10.15 -56.70
C PRO A 414 -12.49 11.67 -56.94
N SER A 415 -11.42 12.20 -57.53
CA SER A 415 -11.29 13.58 -57.97
C SER A 415 -12.41 13.98 -58.92
N PRO A 416 -13.03 15.17 -58.78
CA PRO A 416 -14.02 15.63 -59.75
C PRO A 416 -13.32 16.08 -61.04
N THR A 417 -13.71 15.44 -62.13
CA THR A 417 -13.35 15.78 -63.51
C THR A 417 -13.82 17.20 -63.84
N SER A 418 -12.91 17.98 -64.40
CA SER A 418 -13.16 19.32 -64.96
C SER A 418 -14.20 19.27 -66.07
N ALA A 419 -15.34 19.93 -65.88
CA ALA A 419 -16.30 20.22 -66.94
C ALA A 419 -16.09 21.66 -67.43
N THR A 420 -15.69 21.78 -68.69
CA THR A 420 -15.67 22.99 -69.51
C THR A 420 -17.11 23.51 -69.71
N PRO A 421 -17.36 24.84 -69.72
CA PRO A 421 -18.66 25.36 -70.06
C PRO A 421 -18.80 25.49 -71.58
N SER A 422 -19.78 24.79 -72.15
CA SER A 422 -20.34 25.08 -73.47
C SER A 422 -21.70 25.77 -73.29
N SER A 423 -21.80 27.04 -73.72
CA SER A 423 -23.04 27.70 -74.17
C SER A 423 -23.75 26.80 -75.22
N PRO A 424 -25.09 26.89 -75.49
CA PRO A 424 -25.77 28.14 -75.85
C PRO A 424 -27.30 28.27 -75.54
N ASN A 425 -27.81 29.44 -75.95
CA ASN A 425 -29.20 29.95 -76.10
C ASN A 425 -29.87 30.63 -74.91
#